data_AF-A0A536E3W4-F1
#
_entry.id   AF-A0A536E3W4-F1
#
_cell.length_a   1.000
_cell.length_b   1.000
_cell.length_c   1.000
_cell.angle_alpha   90.00
_cell.angle_beta   90.00
_cell.angle_gamma   90.00
#
_symmetry.space_group_name_H-M   'P 1'
#
loop_
_entity.id
_entity.type
_entity.pdbx_description
1 polymer ?
#
loop_
_entity_poly.entity_id
_entity_poly.type
_entity_poly.pdbx_seq_one_letter_code
_entity_poly.pdbx_strand_id
1 'polypeptide(L)'
;MKVRATGRRRDVRPQPRQSAETVPAHEGKPTEAVVDAAERRPPAVREGARPTFYALRHGGWRDYITLLHPPYTFWHLSYVILGAALSPAVRYDRLAATLLAFFLAVGVAAHALDELNGRPLQTRIPRFALAALGIGGLAGAILIGIAGAVLASPWLLVFVAFGAVIAPAYNLEWFRGRFHSDFWFAIAWGVFPFLTACYASAGRFDPSALVGAVAVFALSLAQRVLSRRVRAVRRQVRSIEGRVVYADGTMEDIGRAWALAADERALLLLACAMPGLSIAALLTRV
;
A
#
# COMPACT_ATOMS: atom_id res chain seq x y z
N MET A 1 -0.28 -15.53 -52.02
CA MET A 1 -0.52 -14.48 -53.03
C MET A 1 0.34 -13.26 -52.67
N LYS A 2 1.41 -13.03 -53.45
CA LYS A 2 2.34 -11.88 -53.35
C LYS A 2 1.84 -10.77 -54.27
N VAL A 3 1.64 -9.54 -53.77
CA VAL A 3 1.60 -8.29 -54.56
C VAL A 3 2.02 -7.15 -53.61
N ARG A 4 3.28 -6.70 -53.63
CA ARG A 4 3.95 -5.71 -54.49
C ARG A 4 4.03 -4.33 -53.81
N ALA A 5 5.21 -4.04 -53.28
CA ALA A 5 5.65 -2.71 -52.89
C ALA A 5 6.20 -1.96 -54.13
N THR A 6 5.80 -0.71 -54.26
CA THR A 6 6.37 0.33 -55.13
C THR A 6 6.51 1.56 -54.22
N GLY A 7 7.57 2.35 -54.18
CA GLY A 7 8.78 2.46 -54.96
C GLY A 7 9.20 3.93 -54.85
N ARG A 8 10.43 4.21 -54.41
CA ARG A 8 11.25 5.36 -54.85
C ARG A 8 12.57 5.37 -54.08
N ARG A 9 13.62 4.87 -54.73
CA ARG A 9 15.01 5.24 -54.42
C ARG A 9 15.19 6.70 -54.81
N ARG A 10 15.72 7.52 -53.90
CA ARG A 10 16.34 8.79 -54.23
C ARG A 10 17.85 8.59 -54.17
N ASP A 11 18.50 8.86 -55.30
CA ASP A 11 19.95 8.94 -55.43
C ASP A 11 20.49 10.06 -54.53
N VAL A 12 21.40 9.70 -53.62
CA VAL A 12 22.21 10.65 -52.86
C VAL A 12 23.63 10.54 -53.42
N ARG A 13 24.11 11.61 -54.07
CA ARG A 13 25.49 11.75 -54.53
C ARG A 13 26.45 11.71 -53.33
N PRO A 14 27.65 11.12 -53.47
CA PRO A 14 28.64 11.11 -52.40
C PRO A 14 29.33 12.48 -52.31
N GLN A 15 29.31 13.08 -51.11
CA GLN A 15 30.05 14.30 -50.78
C GLN A 15 31.48 13.93 -50.31
N PRO A 16 32.51 14.74 -50.62
CA PRO A 16 33.91 14.38 -50.41
C PRO A 16 34.30 14.43 -48.93
N ARG A 17 35.21 13.53 -48.53
CA ARG A 17 35.86 13.52 -47.21
C ARG A 17 36.50 14.88 -46.91
N GLN A 18 35.99 15.59 -45.92
CA GLN A 18 36.71 16.70 -45.30
C GLN A 18 37.67 16.14 -44.25
N SER A 19 38.89 16.64 -44.38
CA SER A 19 40.12 16.30 -43.69
C SER A 19 40.00 16.47 -42.18
N ALA A 20 40.68 15.59 -41.46
CA ALA A 20 40.86 15.70 -40.01
C ALA A 20 41.54 17.02 -39.65
N GLU A 21 40.80 17.90 -38.98
CA GLU A 21 41.34 19.08 -38.32
C GLU A 21 41.71 18.66 -36.88
N THR A 22 43.00 18.46 -36.65
CA THR A 22 43.57 18.19 -35.33
C THR A 22 43.45 19.43 -34.47
N VAL A 23 42.50 19.43 -33.54
CA VAL A 23 42.40 20.39 -32.44
C VAL A 23 43.56 20.13 -31.47
N PRO A 24 44.38 21.13 -31.11
CA PRO A 24 45.48 20.93 -30.17
C PRO A 24 44.96 20.63 -28.76
N ALA A 25 45.58 19.65 -28.11
CA ALA A 25 45.30 19.29 -26.73
C ALA A 25 45.66 20.46 -25.79
N HIS A 26 44.66 21.12 -25.24
CA HIS A 26 44.84 21.98 -24.08
C HIS A 26 45.09 21.09 -22.85
N GLU A 27 46.37 20.85 -22.53
CA GLU A 27 46.80 20.40 -21.20
C GLU A 27 46.65 21.58 -20.21
N GLY A 28 45.41 21.87 -19.82
CA GLY A 28 45.11 22.68 -18.65
C GLY A 28 44.93 21.76 -17.45
N LYS A 29 45.83 21.82 -16.46
CA LYS A 29 45.62 21.20 -15.15
C LYS A 29 44.26 21.65 -14.61
N PRO A 30 43.35 20.73 -14.20
CA PRO A 30 42.09 21.13 -13.59
C PRO A 30 42.37 21.94 -12.33
N THR A 31 41.80 23.15 -12.28
CA THR A 31 41.83 24.07 -11.15
C THR A 31 41.40 23.32 -9.88
N GLU A 32 42.06 23.56 -8.74
CA GLU A 32 41.78 22.91 -7.45
C GLU A 32 40.28 22.91 -7.07
N ALA A 33 39.51 23.89 -7.53
CA ALA A 33 38.05 23.96 -7.35
C ALA A 33 37.26 22.82 -8.02
N VAL A 34 37.77 22.19 -9.08
CA VAL A 34 37.15 21.03 -9.76
C VAL A 34 37.47 19.72 -9.03
N VAL A 35 38.65 19.66 -8.39
CA VAL A 35 39.06 18.50 -7.59
C VAL A 35 38.26 18.45 -6.27
N ASP A 36 38.01 19.61 -5.67
CA ASP A 36 37.25 19.76 -4.42
C ASP A 36 35.73 19.49 -4.57
N ALA A 37 35.21 19.55 -5.80
CA ALA A 37 33.83 19.14 -6.13
C ALA A 37 33.71 17.62 -6.31
N ALA A 38 34.76 16.96 -6.83
CA ALA A 38 34.78 15.51 -7.08
C ALA A 38 35.02 14.68 -5.80
N GLU A 39 35.63 15.28 -4.77
CA GLU A 39 35.94 14.61 -3.50
C GLU A 39 34.83 14.72 -2.43
N ARG A 40 33.73 15.41 -2.74
CA ARG A 40 32.52 15.37 -1.91
C ARG A 40 31.87 13.99 -2.06
N ARG A 41 32.35 13.05 -1.24
CA ARG A 41 31.62 11.83 -0.88
C ARG A 41 30.14 12.21 -0.73
N PRO A 42 29.22 11.62 -1.50
CA PRO A 42 27.81 11.88 -1.28
C PRO A 42 27.54 11.59 0.20
N PRO A 43 26.84 12.49 0.93
CA PRO A 43 26.58 12.27 2.34
C PRO A 43 26.02 10.86 2.48
N ALA A 44 26.66 10.08 3.36
CA ALA A 44 26.22 8.74 3.71
C ALA A 44 24.69 8.76 3.84
N VAL A 45 24.03 7.80 3.21
CA VAL A 45 22.58 7.57 3.28
C VAL A 45 22.10 7.96 4.68
N ARG A 46 21.32 9.04 4.79
CA ARG A 46 20.87 9.55 6.09
C ARG A 46 20.27 8.40 6.89
N GLU A 47 20.97 7.96 7.93
CA GLU A 47 20.40 7.14 8.99
C GLU A 47 19.19 7.92 9.53
N GLY A 48 17.97 7.49 9.18
CA GLY A 48 16.75 8.21 9.55
C GLY A 48 15.62 8.25 8.52
N ALA A 49 15.76 7.63 7.33
CA ALA A 49 14.66 7.49 6.39
C ALA A 49 13.58 6.55 6.97
N ARG A 50 12.50 7.14 7.52
CA ARG A 50 11.36 6.41 8.07
C ARG A 50 10.74 5.49 7.00
N PRO A 51 10.37 4.24 7.36
CA PRO A 51 9.90 3.24 6.39
C PRO A 51 8.55 3.59 5.77
N THR A 52 7.76 4.46 6.43
CA THR A 52 6.46 4.99 5.99
C THR A 52 6.27 6.43 6.51
N PHE A 53 5.31 7.18 5.96
CA PHE A 53 5.09 8.60 6.28
C PHE A 53 4.60 8.84 7.72
N TYR A 54 3.90 7.87 8.32
CA TYR A 54 3.41 7.94 9.72
C TYR A 54 4.32 7.19 10.70
N ALA A 55 5.37 6.50 10.24
CA ALA A 55 6.25 5.77 11.16
C ALA A 55 6.86 6.74 12.18
N LEU A 56 6.82 6.35 13.45
CA LEU A 56 7.45 7.10 14.53
C LEU A 56 8.95 6.76 14.59
N ARG A 57 9.72 7.51 15.37
CA ARG A 57 11.11 7.16 15.64
C ARG A 57 11.16 5.81 16.36
N HIS A 58 12.01 4.89 15.88
CA HIS A 58 12.10 3.52 16.36
C HIS A 58 12.27 3.41 17.89
N GLY A 59 11.67 2.36 18.46
CA GLY A 59 11.88 1.89 19.84
C GLY A 59 10.68 2.09 20.78
N GLY A 60 10.56 1.19 21.75
CA GLY A 60 9.55 1.24 22.80
C GLY A 60 8.11 1.17 22.27
N TRP A 61 7.20 1.89 22.93
CA TRP A 61 5.77 1.95 22.56
C TRP A 61 5.51 2.48 21.13
N ARG A 62 6.45 3.25 20.56
CA ARG A 62 6.33 3.83 19.21
C ARG A 62 6.37 2.79 18.11
N ASP A 63 7.07 1.68 18.35
CA ASP A 63 7.08 0.56 17.41
C ASP A 63 5.72 -0.12 17.37
N TYR A 64 4.98 -0.17 18.48
CA TYR A 64 3.62 -0.73 18.53
C TYR A 64 2.61 0.15 17.80
N ILE A 65 2.77 1.48 17.86
CA ILE A 65 1.95 2.39 17.03
C ILE A 65 2.30 2.24 15.55
N THR A 66 3.59 2.17 15.22
CA THR A 66 4.03 1.94 13.84
C THR A 66 3.49 0.60 13.32
N LEU A 67 3.53 -0.45 14.15
CA LEU A 67 2.97 -1.77 13.89
C LEU A 67 1.46 -1.71 13.66
N LEU A 68 0.72 -0.94 14.45
CA LEU A 68 -0.73 -0.78 14.29
C LEU A 68 -1.10 -0.17 12.92
N HIS A 69 -0.16 0.48 12.23
CA HIS A 69 -0.37 1.01 10.89
C HIS A 69 -1.60 1.94 10.78
N PRO A 70 -1.79 2.93 11.69
CA PRO A 70 -3.13 3.47 12.00
C PRO A 70 -3.92 4.00 10.80
N PRO A 71 -3.33 4.79 9.87
CA PRO A 71 -4.08 5.28 8.70
C PRO A 71 -4.68 4.15 7.86
N TYR A 72 -3.97 3.04 7.72
CA TYR A 72 -4.42 1.90 6.94
C TYR A 72 -5.36 1.00 7.75
N THR A 73 -5.12 0.80 9.05
CA THR A 73 -6.07 0.08 9.92
C THR A 73 -7.43 0.76 9.93
N PHE A 74 -7.48 2.08 10.14
CA PHE A 74 -8.74 2.81 10.12
C PHE A 74 -9.43 2.75 8.75
N TRP A 75 -8.65 2.80 7.66
CA TRP A 75 -9.18 2.60 6.32
C TRP A 75 -9.84 1.21 6.17
N HIS A 76 -9.16 0.12 6.54
CA HIS A 76 -9.75 -1.22 6.39
C HIS A 76 -10.95 -1.46 7.31
N LEU A 77 -10.93 -0.90 8.53
CA LEU A 77 -12.09 -0.92 9.42
C LEU A 77 -13.26 -0.09 8.88
N SER A 78 -13.00 0.96 8.09
CA SER A 78 -14.08 1.73 7.47
C SER A 78 -14.86 0.87 6.47
N TYR A 79 -14.24 -0.11 5.81
CA TYR A 79 -14.97 -1.04 4.95
C TYR A 79 -15.96 -1.93 5.71
N VAL A 80 -15.66 -2.27 6.97
CA VAL A 80 -16.62 -2.97 7.85
C VAL A 80 -17.82 -2.08 8.15
N ILE A 81 -17.58 -0.82 8.51
CA ILE A 81 -18.64 0.17 8.78
C ILE A 81 -19.51 0.35 7.53
N LEU A 82 -18.88 0.58 6.38
CA LEU A 82 -19.58 0.79 5.11
C LEU A 82 -20.41 -0.44 4.73
N GLY A 83 -19.88 -1.66 4.92
CA GLY A 83 -20.60 -2.90 4.64
C GLY A 83 -21.85 -3.06 5.51
N ALA A 84 -21.75 -2.76 6.81
CA ALA A 84 -22.92 -2.76 7.67
C ALA A 84 -23.93 -1.66 7.28
N ALA A 85 -23.46 -0.45 6.99
CA ALA A 85 -24.31 0.69 6.63
C ALA A 85 -25.10 0.47 5.33
N LEU A 86 -24.47 -0.16 4.33
CA LEU A 86 -25.11 -0.50 3.05
C LEU A 86 -25.96 -1.78 3.11
N SER A 87 -25.94 -2.51 4.23
CA SER A 87 -26.77 -3.70 4.37
C SER A 87 -28.27 -3.35 4.51
N PRO A 88 -29.18 -4.27 4.14
CA PRO A 88 -30.63 -4.06 4.30
C PRO A 88 -31.07 -3.71 5.72
N ALA A 89 -30.35 -4.19 6.74
CA ALA A 89 -30.64 -3.95 8.15
C ALA A 89 -29.34 -3.83 8.95
N VAL A 90 -29.20 -2.75 9.71
CA VAL A 90 -28.01 -2.53 10.55
C VAL A 90 -28.24 -3.17 11.92
N ARG A 91 -27.30 -4.02 12.33
CA ARG A 91 -27.28 -4.65 13.65
C ARG A 91 -26.04 -4.21 14.42
N TYR A 92 -26.21 -3.25 15.33
CA TYR A 92 -25.09 -2.59 16.01
C TYR A 92 -24.27 -3.53 16.91
N ASP A 93 -24.93 -4.50 17.55
CA ASP A 93 -24.29 -5.60 18.29
C ASP A 93 -23.30 -6.37 17.40
N ARG A 94 -23.75 -6.72 16.19
CA ARG A 94 -22.94 -7.46 15.21
C ARG A 94 -21.88 -6.60 14.56
N LEU A 95 -22.17 -5.32 14.31
CA LEU A 95 -21.19 -4.36 13.80
C LEU A 95 -20.02 -4.20 14.79
N ALA A 96 -20.31 -4.01 16.09
CA ALA A 96 -19.27 -3.89 17.11
C ALA A 96 -18.40 -5.16 17.19
N ALA A 97 -19.02 -6.34 17.19
CA ALA A 97 -18.30 -7.61 17.15
C ALA A 97 -17.45 -7.78 15.89
N THR A 98 -17.99 -7.40 14.72
CA THR A 98 -17.27 -7.46 13.43
C THR A 98 -16.09 -6.50 13.41
N LEU A 99 -16.25 -5.27 13.90
CA LEU A 99 -15.17 -4.30 14.04
C LEU A 99 -14.05 -4.82 14.96
N LEU A 100 -14.42 -5.40 16.11
CA LEU A 100 -13.44 -5.99 17.02
C LEU A 100 -12.70 -7.16 16.36
N ALA A 101 -13.42 -8.07 15.68
CA ALA A 101 -12.82 -9.20 14.98
C ALA A 101 -11.84 -8.74 13.89
N PHE A 102 -12.23 -7.77 13.05
CA PHE A 102 -11.33 -7.23 12.04
C PHE A 102 -10.19 -6.40 12.63
N PHE A 103 -10.40 -5.65 13.71
CA PHE A 103 -9.30 -4.96 14.39
C PHE A 103 -8.23 -5.96 14.86
N LEU A 104 -8.66 -7.06 15.49
CA LEU A 104 -7.75 -8.12 15.93
C LEU A 104 -7.08 -8.84 14.74
N ALA A 105 -7.82 -9.13 13.67
CA ALA A 105 -7.29 -9.83 12.50
C ALA A 105 -6.38 -8.95 11.62
N VAL A 106 -6.87 -7.80 11.15
CA VAL A 106 -6.14 -6.93 10.20
C VAL A 106 -5.31 -5.85 10.88
N GLY A 107 -5.78 -5.32 12.01
CA GLY A 107 -5.09 -4.24 12.73
C GLY A 107 -3.94 -4.73 13.62
N VAL A 108 -4.06 -5.94 14.17
CA VAL A 108 -3.06 -6.54 15.07
C VAL A 108 -2.37 -7.73 14.43
N ALA A 109 -3.10 -8.79 14.11
CA ALA A 109 -2.50 -10.06 13.72
C ALA A 109 -1.76 -9.96 12.37
N ALA A 110 -2.41 -9.43 11.34
CA ALA A 110 -1.81 -9.26 10.02
C ALA A 110 -0.50 -8.46 10.08
N HIS A 111 -0.50 -7.31 10.75
CA HIS A 111 0.70 -6.49 10.90
C HIS A 111 1.79 -7.19 11.71
N ALA A 112 1.44 -7.91 12.78
CA ALA A 112 2.41 -8.65 13.57
C ALA A 112 3.04 -9.80 12.78
N LEU A 113 2.25 -10.52 11.98
CA LEU A 113 2.71 -11.60 11.11
C LEU A 113 3.57 -11.08 9.96
N ASP A 114 3.18 -9.98 9.32
CA ASP A 114 3.96 -9.32 8.25
C ASP A 114 5.28 -8.80 8.81
N GLU A 115 5.26 -8.19 9.99
CA GLU A 115 6.48 -7.71 10.65
C GLU A 115 7.40 -8.85 11.12
N LEU A 116 6.82 -9.99 11.51
CA LEU A 116 7.56 -11.21 11.81
C LEU A 116 8.24 -11.77 10.55
N ASN A 117 7.63 -11.56 9.39
CA ASN A 117 8.11 -11.97 8.08
C ASN A 117 8.94 -10.87 7.39
N GLY A 118 10.21 -10.72 7.80
CA GLY A 118 11.16 -9.88 7.08
C GLY A 118 11.21 -8.41 7.51
N ARG A 119 10.50 -8.01 8.57
CA ARG A 119 10.60 -6.67 9.19
C ARG A 119 10.35 -5.48 8.25
N PRO A 120 9.28 -5.47 7.42
CA PRO A 120 9.00 -4.37 6.51
C PRO A 120 8.85 -3.00 7.18
N LEU A 121 8.42 -2.93 8.45
CA LEU A 121 8.33 -1.69 9.23
C LEU A 121 9.57 -1.41 10.08
N GLN A 122 10.55 -2.32 10.06
CA GLN A 122 11.83 -2.18 10.76
C GLN A 122 11.66 -1.91 12.27
N THR A 123 10.63 -2.50 12.88
CA THR A 123 10.39 -2.41 14.31
C THR A 123 11.44 -3.21 15.09
N ARG A 124 11.66 -2.84 16.35
CA ARG A 124 12.53 -3.56 17.29
C ARG A 124 11.75 -4.50 18.23
N ILE A 125 10.47 -4.75 17.94
CA ILE A 125 9.62 -5.63 18.74
C ILE A 125 10.19 -7.05 18.71
N PRO A 126 10.40 -7.73 19.84
CA PRO A 126 10.99 -9.06 19.84
C PRO A 126 10.09 -10.08 19.13
N ARG A 127 10.71 -11.08 18.49
CA ARG A 127 9.98 -12.07 17.66
C ARG A 127 8.86 -12.78 18.41
N PHE A 128 9.08 -13.11 19.69
CA PHE A 128 8.06 -13.77 20.52
C PHE A 128 6.81 -12.88 20.69
N ALA A 129 6.98 -11.57 20.85
CA ALA A 129 5.87 -10.64 21.01
C ALA A 129 5.09 -10.48 19.70
N LEU A 130 5.78 -10.42 18.55
CA LEU A 130 5.12 -10.44 17.24
C LEU A 130 4.34 -11.73 17.01
N ALA A 131 4.92 -12.89 17.36
CA ALA A 131 4.22 -14.17 17.26
C ALA A 131 2.99 -14.22 18.20
N ALA A 132 3.12 -13.75 19.43
CA ALA A 132 2.02 -13.68 20.40
C ALA A 132 0.88 -12.77 19.92
N LEU A 133 1.20 -11.58 19.39
CA LEU A 133 0.23 -10.65 18.81
C LEU A 133 -0.44 -11.25 17.55
N GLY A 134 0.36 -11.87 16.68
CA GLY A 134 -0.09 -12.55 15.47
C GLY A 134 -1.09 -13.67 15.76
N ILE A 135 -0.68 -14.62 16.60
CA ILE A 135 -1.49 -15.79 16.96
C ILE A 135 -2.69 -15.38 17.82
N GLY A 136 -2.45 -14.56 18.85
CA GLY A 136 -3.50 -14.13 19.77
C GLY A 136 -4.58 -13.28 19.11
N GLY A 137 -4.19 -12.32 18.25
CA GLY A 137 -5.13 -11.51 17.48
C GLY A 137 -5.96 -12.37 16.52
N LEU A 138 -5.32 -13.29 15.79
CA LEU A 138 -6.03 -14.17 14.86
C LEU A 138 -6.98 -15.12 15.59
N ALA A 139 -6.53 -15.73 16.69
CA ALA A 139 -7.37 -16.60 17.52
C ALA A 139 -8.58 -15.84 18.09
N GLY A 140 -8.37 -14.63 18.60
CA GLY A 140 -9.46 -13.78 19.10
C GLY A 140 -10.49 -13.45 18.01
N ALA A 141 -10.04 -13.10 16.81
CA ALA A 141 -10.93 -12.86 15.68
C ALA A 141 -11.73 -14.11 15.27
N ILE A 142 -11.08 -15.28 15.23
CA ILE A 142 -11.71 -16.56 14.94
C ILE A 142 -12.78 -16.90 15.99
N LEU A 143 -12.47 -16.73 17.27
CA LEU A 143 -13.42 -17.00 18.37
C LEU A 143 -14.66 -16.11 18.28
N ILE A 144 -14.48 -14.81 17.99
CA ILE A 144 -15.61 -13.89 17.76
C ILE A 144 -16.43 -14.34 16.56
N GLY A 145 -15.77 -14.75 15.47
CA GLY A 145 -16.45 -15.25 14.27
C GLY A 145 -17.23 -16.55 14.50
N ILE A 146 -16.69 -17.49 15.28
CA ILE A 146 -17.38 -18.72 15.69
C ILE A 146 -18.58 -18.39 16.57
N ALA A 147 -18.44 -17.50 17.54
CA ALA A 147 -19.55 -17.03 18.35
C ALA A 147 -20.64 -16.38 17.47
N GLY A 148 -20.25 -15.56 16.50
CA GLY A 148 -21.16 -15.02 15.49
C GLY A 148 -21.87 -16.13 14.69
N ALA A 149 -21.15 -17.18 14.30
CA ALA A 149 -21.75 -18.29 13.55
C ALA A 149 -22.83 -19.03 14.35
N VAL A 150 -22.61 -19.24 15.66
CA VAL A 150 -23.57 -19.87 16.56
C VAL A 150 -24.77 -18.96 16.84
N LEU A 151 -24.53 -17.67 17.06
CA LEU A 151 -25.56 -16.72 17.52
C LEU A 151 -26.34 -16.05 16.37
N ALA A 152 -25.82 -16.06 15.15
CA ALA A 152 -26.40 -15.33 14.02
C ALA A 152 -26.65 -16.19 12.79
N SER A 153 -25.63 -16.89 12.28
CA SER A 153 -25.76 -17.71 11.06
C SER A 153 -24.55 -18.64 10.88
N PRO A 154 -24.74 -19.96 10.73
CA PRO A 154 -23.64 -20.90 10.47
C PRO A 154 -22.79 -20.55 9.23
N TRP A 155 -23.37 -19.85 8.24
CA TRP A 155 -22.64 -19.38 7.06
C TRP A 155 -21.47 -18.44 7.37
N LEU A 156 -21.46 -17.81 8.56
CA LEU A 156 -20.30 -17.03 9.01
C LEU A 156 -19.02 -17.89 9.11
N LEU A 157 -19.14 -19.22 9.26
CA LEU A 157 -17.99 -20.12 9.24
C LEU A 157 -17.22 -20.07 7.91
N VAL A 158 -17.88 -19.76 6.79
CA VAL A 158 -17.18 -19.58 5.49
C VAL A 158 -16.24 -18.39 5.55
N PHE A 159 -16.69 -17.27 6.12
CA PHE A 159 -15.88 -16.06 6.30
C PHE A 159 -14.75 -16.29 7.30
N VAL A 160 -15.03 -17.01 8.39
CA VAL A 160 -14.02 -17.39 9.39
C VAL A 160 -12.96 -18.28 8.77
N ALA A 161 -13.35 -19.32 8.03
CA ALA A 161 -12.42 -20.22 7.37
C ALA A 161 -11.55 -19.47 6.35
N PHE A 162 -12.16 -18.61 5.52
CA PHE A 162 -11.42 -17.77 4.58
C PHE A 162 -10.42 -16.86 5.31
N GLY A 163 -10.88 -16.13 6.34
CA GLY A 163 -10.05 -15.22 7.15
C GLY A 163 -8.88 -15.94 7.83
N ALA A 164 -9.14 -17.10 8.46
CA ALA A 164 -8.16 -17.91 9.15
C ALA A 164 -7.03 -18.41 8.24
N VAL A 165 -7.34 -18.66 6.96
CA VAL A 165 -6.35 -19.09 5.96
C VAL A 165 -5.66 -17.89 5.30
N ILE A 166 -6.40 -16.89 4.86
CA ILE A 166 -5.86 -15.80 4.03
C ILE A 166 -4.94 -14.88 4.84
N ALA A 167 -5.24 -14.64 6.12
CA ALA A 167 -4.41 -13.79 6.97
C ALA A 167 -2.97 -14.31 7.10
N PRO A 168 -2.70 -15.55 7.53
CA PRO A 168 -1.34 -16.07 7.53
C PRO A 168 -0.81 -16.30 6.11
N ALA A 169 -1.64 -16.76 5.17
CA ALA A 169 -1.14 -17.03 3.81
C ALA A 169 -0.60 -15.80 3.09
N TYR A 170 -1.21 -14.64 3.31
CA TYR A 170 -0.73 -13.38 2.75
C TYR A 170 0.49 -12.84 3.50
N ASN A 171 0.42 -12.72 4.83
CA ASN A 171 1.44 -11.99 5.61
C ASN A 171 2.72 -12.81 5.85
N LEU A 172 2.59 -14.13 6.02
CA LEU A 172 3.75 -15.03 6.12
C LEU A 172 4.18 -15.58 4.76
N GLU A 173 3.55 -15.13 3.67
CA GLU A 173 3.79 -15.60 2.30
C GLU A 173 3.74 -17.13 2.15
N TRP A 174 2.81 -17.80 2.86
CA TRP A 174 2.61 -19.22 2.67
C TRP A 174 2.31 -19.54 1.20
N PHE A 175 2.54 -20.80 0.82
CA PHE A 175 2.41 -21.26 -0.57
C PHE A 175 3.32 -20.48 -1.53
N ARG A 176 4.53 -20.11 -1.08
CA ARG A 176 5.53 -19.37 -1.86
C ARG A 176 5.02 -18.02 -2.36
N GLY A 177 4.24 -17.32 -1.54
CA GLY A 177 3.71 -15.99 -1.85
C GLY A 177 2.59 -15.97 -2.90
N ARG A 178 1.96 -17.10 -3.23
CA ARG A 178 0.88 -17.15 -4.24
C ARG A 178 -0.33 -16.26 -3.90
N PHE A 179 -0.56 -16.01 -2.61
CA PHE A 179 -1.57 -15.10 -2.10
C PHE A 179 -1.04 -13.68 -1.83
N HIS A 180 0.26 -13.43 -1.97
CA HIS A 180 0.86 -12.12 -1.72
C HIS A 180 0.86 -11.26 -2.99
N SER A 181 -0.32 -10.81 -3.43
CA SER A 181 -0.47 -9.95 -4.60
C SER A 181 -1.42 -8.78 -4.34
N ASP A 182 -1.45 -7.82 -5.26
CA ASP A 182 -2.39 -6.70 -5.21
C ASP A 182 -3.84 -7.13 -5.32
N PHE A 183 -4.11 -8.13 -6.17
CA PHE A 183 -5.44 -8.70 -6.32
C PHE A 183 -5.91 -9.29 -4.99
N TRP A 184 -5.08 -10.14 -4.37
CA TRP A 184 -5.40 -10.74 -3.08
C TRP A 184 -5.47 -9.74 -1.95
N PHE A 185 -4.67 -8.67 -1.99
CA PHE A 185 -4.80 -7.56 -1.06
C PHE A 185 -6.19 -6.92 -1.16
N ALA A 186 -6.63 -6.57 -2.37
CA ALA A 186 -7.93 -5.93 -2.57
C ALA A 186 -9.11 -6.85 -2.18
N ILE A 187 -8.99 -8.15 -2.42
CA ILE A 187 -9.96 -9.13 -1.93
C ILE A 187 -9.95 -9.22 -0.40
N ALA A 188 -8.80 -9.48 0.21
CA ALA A 188 -8.72 -9.86 1.62
C ALA A 188 -8.78 -8.67 2.61
N TRP A 189 -8.34 -7.48 2.20
CA TRP A 189 -8.36 -6.26 3.03
C TRP A 189 -9.45 -5.26 2.62
N GLY A 190 -10.08 -5.45 1.47
CA GLY A 190 -11.15 -4.58 0.96
C GLY A 190 -12.50 -5.28 0.96
N VAL A 191 -12.66 -6.20 0.00
CA VAL A 191 -13.93 -6.89 -0.26
C VAL A 191 -14.38 -7.75 0.92
N PHE A 192 -13.45 -8.52 1.49
CA PHE A 192 -13.75 -9.47 2.56
C PHE A 192 -14.29 -8.78 3.84
N PRO A 193 -13.64 -7.73 4.40
CA PRO A 193 -14.22 -6.98 5.52
C PRO A 193 -15.59 -6.41 5.23
N PHE A 194 -15.77 -5.83 4.04
CA PHE A 194 -17.03 -5.25 3.59
C PHE A 194 -18.15 -6.29 3.53
N LEU A 195 -17.95 -7.39 2.79
CA LEU A 195 -18.97 -8.43 2.63
C LEU A 195 -19.26 -9.18 3.93
N THR A 196 -18.25 -9.39 4.77
CA THR A 196 -18.46 -9.99 6.09
C THR A 196 -19.41 -9.13 6.92
N ALA A 197 -19.23 -7.82 6.91
CA ALA A 197 -20.09 -6.89 7.64
C ALA A 197 -21.51 -6.80 7.04
N CYS A 198 -21.64 -6.78 5.71
CA CYS A 198 -22.95 -6.86 5.05
C CYS A 198 -23.71 -8.11 5.49
N TYR A 199 -23.04 -9.28 5.41
CA TYR A 199 -23.65 -10.57 5.73
C TYR A 199 -23.94 -10.70 7.22
N ALA A 200 -23.00 -10.32 8.09
CA ALA A 200 -23.22 -10.35 9.54
C ALA A 200 -24.43 -9.48 9.93
N SER A 201 -24.60 -8.32 9.29
CA SER A 201 -25.70 -7.41 9.60
C SER A 201 -27.06 -7.95 9.18
N ALA A 202 -27.20 -8.40 7.92
CA ALA A 202 -28.51 -8.72 7.33
C ALA A 202 -28.76 -10.20 6.97
N GLY A 203 -27.74 -11.07 7.06
CA GLY A 203 -27.82 -12.50 6.74
C GLY A 203 -27.97 -12.84 5.25
N ARG A 204 -27.95 -11.83 4.37
CA ARG A 204 -28.07 -11.96 2.91
C ARG A 204 -27.36 -10.82 2.20
N PHE A 205 -27.09 -11.00 0.92
CA PHE A 205 -26.58 -9.95 0.04
C PHE A 205 -27.69 -9.38 -0.84
N ASP A 206 -27.59 -8.09 -1.14
CA ASP A 206 -28.42 -7.38 -2.12
C ASP A 206 -27.54 -6.82 -3.24
N PRO A 207 -28.10 -6.19 -4.29
CA PRO A 207 -27.30 -5.60 -5.36
C PRO A 207 -26.32 -4.52 -4.89
N SER A 208 -26.63 -3.81 -3.79
CA SER A 208 -25.74 -2.78 -3.23
C SER A 208 -24.46 -3.39 -2.67
N ALA A 209 -24.53 -4.59 -2.10
CA ALA A 209 -23.36 -5.34 -1.64
C ALA A 209 -22.40 -5.69 -2.80
N LEU A 210 -22.93 -6.01 -3.99
CA LEU A 210 -22.08 -6.30 -5.15
C LEU A 210 -21.37 -5.04 -5.65
N VAL A 211 -22.10 -3.93 -5.80
CA VAL A 211 -21.52 -2.65 -6.24
C VAL A 211 -20.51 -2.14 -5.20
N GLY A 212 -20.85 -2.23 -3.92
CA GLY A 212 -19.97 -1.88 -2.82
C GLY A 212 -18.69 -2.71 -2.80
N ALA A 213 -18.78 -4.03 -3.03
CA ALA A 213 -17.62 -4.90 -3.14
C ALA A 213 -16.68 -4.46 -4.28
N VAL A 214 -17.22 -4.13 -5.45
CA VAL A 214 -16.40 -3.60 -6.58
C VAL A 214 -15.74 -2.27 -6.20
N ALA A 215 -16.46 -1.38 -5.53
CA ALA A 215 -15.93 -0.08 -5.11
C ALA A 215 -14.78 -0.23 -4.10
N VAL A 216 -14.95 -1.04 -3.05
CA VAL A 216 -13.89 -1.24 -2.04
C VAL A 216 -12.70 -2.03 -2.60
N PHE A 217 -12.92 -2.91 -3.58
CA PHE A 217 -11.86 -3.55 -4.34
C PHE A 217 -11.01 -2.52 -5.09
N ALA A 218 -11.65 -1.65 -5.87
CA ALA A 218 -10.97 -0.60 -6.62
C ALA A 218 -10.22 0.38 -5.70
N LEU A 219 -10.83 0.79 -4.59
CA LEU A 219 -10.20 1.66 -3.59
C LEU A 219 -8.98 0.99 -2.94
N SER A 220 -9.06 -0.31 -2.64
CA SER A 220 -7.92 -1.07 -2.10
C SER A 220 -6.79 -1.21 -3.12
N LEU A 221 -7.10 -1.37 -4.40
CA LEU A 221 -6.10 -1.34 -5.47
C LEU A 221 -5.46 0.05 -5.60
N ALA A 222 -6.24 1.13 -5.58
CA ALA A 222 -5.72 2.50 -5.62
C ALA A 222 -4.75 2.75 -4.46
N GLN A 223 -5.12 2.31 -3.25
CA GLN A 223 -4.25 2.34 -2.09
C GLN A 223 -2.95 1.56 -2.33
N ARG A 224 -3.00 0.35 -2.89
CA ARG A 224 -1.79 -0.46 -3.17
C ARG A 224 -0.91 0.15 -4.24
N VAL A 225 -1.47 0.70 -5.30
CA VAL A 225 -0.72 1.37 -6.38
C VAL A 225 0.13 2.51 -5.79
N LEU A 226 -0.50 3.42 -5.04
CA LEU A 226 0.20 4.53 -4.40
C LEU A 226 1.22 4.04 -3.35
N SER A 227 0.80 3.13 -2.48
CA SER A 227 1.62 2.65 -1.37
C SER A 227 2.84 1.87 -1.83
N ARG A 228 2.75 1.08 -2.92
CA ARG A 228 3.90 0.39 -3.50
C ARG A 228 4.94 1.35 -4.05
N ARG A 229 4.52 2.40 -4.78
CA ARG A 229 5.44 3.41 -5.32
C ARG A 229 6.17 4.13 -4.18
N VAL A 230 5.43 4.58 -3.15
CA VAL A 230 6.01 5.20 -1.95
C VAL A 230 7.02 4.27 -1.27
N ARG A 231 6.67 3.00 -1.05
CA ARG A 231 7.57 2.02 -0.42
C ARG A 231 8.83 1.76 -1.25
N ALA A 232 8.70 1.61 -2.58
CA ALA A 232 9.84 1.41 -3.47
C ALA A 232 10.80 2.61 -3.40
N VAL A 233 10.27 3.83 -3.50
CA VAL A 233 11.07 5.04 -3.37
C VAL A 233 11.75 5.10 -2.00
N ARG A 234 11.03 4.89 -0.89
CA ARG A 234 11.61 4.97 0.46
C ARG A 234 12.68 3.91 0.75
N ARG A 235 12.49 2.68 0.27
CA ARG A 235 13.26 1.51 0.71
C ARG A 235 14.35 1.06 -0.28
N GLN A 236 14.18 1.34 -1.57
CA GLN A 236 15.03 0.75 -2.62
C GLN A 236 15.75 1.81 -3.45
N VAL A 237 15.17 2.99 -3.64
CA VAL A 237 15.80 4.06 -4.43
C VAL A 237 16.94 4.67 -3.63
N ARG A 238 18.09 4.94 -4.28
CA ARG A 238 19.26 5.60 -3.68
C ARG A 238 19.20 7.12 -3.83
N SER A 239 19.06 7.63 -5.05
CA SER A 239 18.86 9.06 -5.36
C SER A 239 17.81 9.25 -6.46
N ILE A 240 17.19 10.43 -6.48
CA ILE A 240 16.30 10.94 -7.53
C ILE A 240 16.75 12.37 -7.77
N GLU A 241 17.12 12.68 -9.00
CA GLU A 241 17.70 13.96 -9.41
C GLU A 241 17.05 14.38 -10.74
N GLY A 242 16.68 15.65 -10.85
CA GLY A 242 16.08 16.23 -12.04
C GLY A 242 15.59 17.64 -11.79
N ARG A 243 14.99 18.27 -12.81
CA ARG A 243 14.42 19.60 -12.71
C ARG A 243 13.16 19.70 -13.58
N VAL A 244 12.13 20.33 -13.05
CA VAL A 244 10.98 20.82 -13.83
C VAL A 244 11.29 22.25 -14.24
N VAL A 245 11.13 22.56 -15.52
CA VAL A 245 11.12 23.92 -16.03
C VAL A 245 9.70 24.20 -16.51
N TYR A 246 9.04 25.16 -15.87
CA TYR A 246 7.67 25.53 -16.20
C TYR A 246 7.64 26.51 -17.38
N ALA A 247 6.46 26.69 -17.97
CA ALA A 247 6.27 27.56 -19.13
C ALA A 247 6.59 29.04 -18.85
N ASP A 248 6.52 29.47 -17.59
CA ASP A 248 6.89 30.81 -17.12
C ASP A 248 8.40 30.95 -16.79
N GLY A 249 9.18 29.90 -17.05
CA GLY A 249 10.61 29.84 -16.75
C GLY A 249 10.93 29.53 -15.29
N THR A 250 9.93 29.35 -14.42
CA THR A 250 10.19 28.91 -13.04
C THR A 250 10.79 27.50 -13.05
N MET A 251 11.65 27.24 -12.07
CA MET A 251 12.37 25.98 -11.95
C MET A 251 12.08 25.34 -10.60
N GLU A 252 11.77 24.05 -10.60
CA GLU A 252 11.63 23.24 -9.39
C GLU A 252 12.55 22.03 -9.48
N ASP A 253 13.35 21.77 -8.44
CA ASP A 253 14.24 20.62 -8.41
C ASP A 253 13.45 19.34 -8.06
N ILE A 254 13.61 18.29 -8.87
CA ILE A 254 13.03 16.98 -8.66
C ILE A 254 13.96 16.19 -7.75
N GLY A 255 13.52 16.04 -6.50
CA GLY A 255 14.19 15.19 -5.50
C GLY A 255 13.31 14.06 -4.99
N ARG A 256 13.83 13.32 -4.00
CA ARG A 256 13.06 12.27 -3.30
C ARG A 256 11.77 12.79 -2.67
N ALA A 257 11.80 14.00 -2.09
CA ALA A 257 10.63 14.61 -1.47
C ALA A 257 9.54 14.88 -2.51
N TRP A 258 9.91 15.45 -3.66
CA TRP A 258 9.02 15.68 -4.79
C TRP A 258 8.36 14.38 -5.28
N ALA A 259 9.17 13.31 -5.44
CA ALA A 259 8.68 12.01 -5.91
C ALA A 259 7.68 11.33 -4.97
N LEU A 260 7.74 11.63 -3.66
CA LEU A 260 6.86 11.06 -2.64
C LEU A 260 5.62 11.93 -2.35
N ALA A 261 5.73 13.25 -2.51
CA ALA A 261 4.77 14.21 -1.97
C ALA A 261 3.33 13.96 -2.44
N ALA A 262 3.12 13.78 -3.74
CA ALA A 262 1.78 13.57 -4.30
C ALA A 262 1.14 12.26 -3.80
N ASP A 263 1.89 11.15 -3.84
CA ASP A 263 1.38 9.83 -3.47
C ASP A 263 1.08 9.75 -1.97
N GLU A 264 1.94 10.31 -1.13
CA GLU A 264 1.74 10.32 0.33
C GLU A 264 0.56 11.21 0.72
N ARG A 265 0.41 12.36 0.08
CA ARG A 265 -0.74 13.23 0.29
C ARG A 265 -2.03 12.56 -0.16
N ALA A 266 -2.03 11.88 -1.32
CA ALA A 266 -3.19 11.12 -1.79
C ALA A 266 -3.56 9.99 -0.82
N LEU A 267 -2.58 9.23 -0.33
CA LEU A 267 -2.79 8.18 0.67
C LEU A 267 -3.37 8.73 1.97
N LEU A 268 -2.85 9.85 2.47
CA LEU A 268 -3.37 10.54 3.66
C LEU A 268 -4.82 10.98 3.48
N LEU A 269 -5.12 11.64 2.36
CA LEU A 269 -6.46 12.14 2.06
C LEU A 269 -7.46 10.98 1.96
N LEU A 270 -7.10 9.89 1.28
CA LEU A 270 -7.96 8.72 1.19
C LEU A 270 -8.12 8.02 2.55
N ALA A 271 -7.07 7.96 3.38
CA ALA A 271 -7.15 7.42 4.74
C ALA A 271 -8.06 8.24 5.66
N CYS A 272 -8.25 9.54 5.38
CA CYS A 272 -9.24 10.37 6.07
C CYS A 272 -10.64 10.24 5.45
N ALA A 273 -10.74 10.25 4.11
CA ALA A 273 -12.00 10.23 3.38
C ALA A 273 -12.78 8.95 3.62
N MET A 274 -12.10 7.79 3.67
CA MET A 274 -12.76 6.50 3.81
C MET A 274 -13.49 6.30 5.14
N PRO A 275 -12.87 6.56 6.32
CA PRO A 275 -13.59 6.62 7.58
C PRO A 275 -14.75 7.63 7.58
N GLY A 276 -14.51 8.85 7.08
CA GLY A 276 -15.55 9.89 7.03
C GLY A 276 -16.78 9.48 6.21
N LEU A 277 -16.57 8.93 5.01
CA LEU A 277 -17.64 8.43 4.16
C LEU A 277 -18.40 7.28 4.81
N SER A 278 -17.68 6.35 5.44
CA SER A 278 -18.29 5.15 6.05
C SER A 278 -19.12 5.53 7.29
N ILE A 279 -18.62 6.46 8.10
CA ILE A 279 -19.37 7.00 9.25
C ILE A 279 -20.60 7.77 8.77
N ALA A 280 -20.46 8.65 7.76
CA ALA A 280 -21.60 9.37 7.20
C ALA A 280 -22.67 8.41 6.67
N ALA A 281 -22.27 7.36 5.95
CA ALA A 281 -23.18 6.32 5.47
C ALA A 281 -23.87 5.55 6.61
N LEU A 282 -23.19 5.31 7.73
CA LEU A 282 -23.80 4.69 8.91
C LEU A 282 -24.82 5.63 9.58
N LEU A 283 -24.51 6.92 9.69
CA LEU A 283 -25.39 7.90 10.33
C LEU A 283 -26.72 8.11 9.60
N THR A 284 -26.80 7.85 8.29
CA THR A 284 -28.07 7.88 7.56
C THR A 284 -28.98 6.68 7.84
N ARG A 285 -28.52 5.72 8.65
CA ARG A 285 -29.26 4.51 9.06
C ARG A 285 -29.81 4.61 10.48
N VAL A 286 -29.59 5.73 11.15
CA VAL A 286 -30.07 6.05 12.51
C VAL A 286 -31.44 6.71 12.43
#